data_AF-A0A530BJJ4-F1
#
_entry.id   AF-A0A530BJJ4-F1
#
_cell.length_a   1.000
_cell.length_b   1.000
_cell.length_c   1.000
_cell.angle_alpha   90.00
_cell.angle_beta   90.00
_cell.angle_gamma   90.00
#
_symmetry.space_group_name_H-M   'P 1'
#
loop_
_entity.id
_entity.type
_entity.pdbx_description
1 polymer ?
#
loop_
_entity_poly.entity_id
_entity_poly.type
_entity_poly.pdbx_seq_one_letter_code
_entity_poly.pdbx_strand_id
1 'polypeptide(L)' 'MIDLALWLNPLNGENPSGEDLRNDPAFHELERLTETQLKVVHDGNN' A
#
# COMPACT_ATOMS: atom_id res chain seq x y z
N MET A 1 2.32 17.05 15.07
CA MET A 1 1.26 16.33 15.80
C MET A 1 0.32 15.78 14.75
N ILE A 2 0.04 14.47 14.77
CA ILE A 2 -0.85 13.84 13.79
C ILE A 2 -2.28 14.26 14.13
N ASP A 3 -3.04 14.72 13.14
CA ASP A 3 -4.46 14.98 13.31
C ASP A 3 -5.20 13.63 13.35
N LEU A 4 -5.58 13.22 14.56
CA LEU A 4 -6.20 11.94 14.83
C LEU A 4 -7.63 11.86 14.25
N ALA A 5 -8.29 13.00 14.06
CA ALA A 5 -9.64 13.03 13.49
C ALA A 5 -9.65 12.50 12.06
N LEU A 6 -8.60 12.77 11.27
CA LEU A 6 -8.46 12.26 9.91
C LEU A 6 -8.40 10.74 9.82
N TRP A 7 -7.88 10.06 10.86
CA TRP A 7 -7.74 8.60 10.91
C TRP A 7 -8.96 7.89 11.51
N LEU A 8 -9.77 8.61 12.29
CA LEU A 8 -10.94 8.06 12.97
C LEU A 8 -12.26 8.36 12.25
N ASN A 9 -12.25 9.32 11.32
CA ASN A 9 -13.42 9.59 10.51
C ASN A 9 -13.72 8.40 9.58
N PRO A 10 -14.98 7.96 9.48
CA PRO A 10 -15.35 6.87 8.59
C PRO A 10 -15.09 7.29 7.14
N LEU A 11 -14.53 6.37 6.35
CA LEU A 11 -14.32 6.59 4.92
C LEU A 11 -15.66 6.59 4.16
N ASN A 12 -16.59 5.75 4.60
CA ASN A 12 -17.94 5.62 4.07
C ASN A 12 -18.92 5.32 5.22
N GLY A 13 -20.12 5.89 5.21
CA GLY A 13 -21.08 5.73 6.30
C GLY A 13 -21.68 4.32 6.44
N GLU A 14 -21.79 3.57 5.35
CA GLU A 14 -22.28 2.18 5.33
C GLU A 14 -21.15 1.16 5.47
N ASN A 15 -19.95 1.51 4.98
CA ASN A 15 -18.71 0.73 5.16
C ASN A 15 -17.60 1.63 5.75
N PRO A 16 -17.53 1.81 7.08
CA PRO A 16 -16.62 2.75 7.75
C PRO A 16 -15.15 2.61 7.38
N SER A 17 -14.72 1.38 7.09
CA SER A 17 -13.34 1.05 6.71
C SER A 17 -13.09 1.03 5.20
N GLY A 18 -14.13 1.24 4.39
CA GLY A 18 -14.06 1.14 2.93
C GLY A 18 -13.84 -0.30 2.43
N GLU A 19 -13.63 -0.41 1.13
CA GLU A 19 -13.41 -1.70 0.45
C GLU A 19 -11.99 -2.25 0.69
N ASP A 20 -11.83 -3.57 0.62
CA ASP A 20 -10.51 -4.21 0.69
C ASP A 20 -9.73 -3.99 -0.62
N LEU A 21 -8.63 -3.24 -0.54
CA LEU A 21 -7.78 -2.87 -1.69
C LEU A 21 -6.59 -3.79 -1.91
N ARG A 22 -6.44 -4.90 -1.15
CA ARG A 22 -5.27 -5.80 -1.30
C ARG A 22 -5.10 -6.39 -2.69
N ASN A 23 -6.18 -6.49 -3.46
CA ASN A 23 -6.18 -7.00 -4.84
C ASN A 23 -6.31 -5.87 -5.88
N ASP A 24 -6.31 -4.61 -5.46
CA ASP A 24 -6.41 -3.47 -6.35
C ASP A 24 -5.04 -3.20 -7.02
N PRO A 25 -4.94 -3.21 -8.36
CA PRO A 25 -3.68 -2.98 -9.06
C PRO A 25 -3.03 -1.62 -8.74
N ALA A 26 -3.83 -0.58 -8.48
CA ALA A 26 -3.30 0.73 -8.11
C ALA A 26 -2.71 0.70 -6.68
N PHE A 27 -3.19 -0.18 -5.81
CA PHE A 27 -2.63 -0.37 -4.47
C PHE A 27 -1.29 -1.12 -4.51
N HIS A 28 -1.13 -2.09 -5.43
CA HIS A 28 0.15 -2.81 -5.63
C HIS A 28 1.30 -1.87 -6.04
N GLU A 29 0.99 -0.84 -6.84
CA GLU A 29 1.97 0.18 -7.23
C GLU A 29 2.52 0.95 -6.02
N LEU A 30 1.66 1.23 -5.03
CA LEU A 30 2.07 1.90 -3.79
C LEU A 30 2.88 0.97 -2.89
N GLU A 31 2.48 -0.30 -2.78
CA GLU A 31 3.23 -1.31 -2.03
C GLU A 31 4.67 -1.43 -2.54
N ARG A 32 4.85 -1.49 -3.87
CA ARG A 32 6.17 -1.53 -4.54
C ARG A 32 7.08 -0.35 -4.20
N LEU A 33 6.53 0.83 -3.92
CA LEU A 33 7.33 2.00 -3.53
C LEU A 33 7.95 1.84 -2.13
N THR A 34 7.32 1.01 -1.28
CA THR A 34 7.77 0.74 0.08
C THR A 34 8.52 -0.59 0.20
N GLU A 35 8.42 -1.46 -0.80
CA GLU A 35 9.20 -2.68 -0.89
C GLU A 35 10.69 -2.37 -0.90
N THR A 36 11.45 -3.18 -0.16
CA THR A 36 12.91 -3.11 -0.21
C THR A 36 13.34 -3.50 -1.62
N GLN A 37 13.94 -2.53 -2.34
CA GLN A 37 14.47 -2.74 -3.67
C GLN A 37 15.66 -3.72 -3.63
N LEU A 38 15.37 -5.02 -3.66
CA LEU A 38 16.36 -6.07 -3.74
C LEU A 38 16.96 -6.07 -5.16
N LYS A 39 18.16 -5.52 -5.29
CA LYS A 39 18.91 -5.58 -6.54
C LYS A 39 19.26 -7.03 -6.84
N VAL A 40 18.60 -7.62 -7.83
CA VAL A 40 18.95 -8.96 -8.33
C VAL A 40 20.27 -8.84 -9.10
N VAL A 41 21.37 -9.20 -8.44
CA VAL A 41 22.67 -9.35 -9.11
C VAL A 41 22.62 -10.66 -9.88
N HIS A 42 22.58 -10.56 -11.21
CA HIS A 42 22.77 -11.70 -12.08
C HIS A 42 24.28 -11.91 -12.19
N ASP A 43 24.80 -12.95 -11.53
CA ASP A 43 26.17 -13.40 -11.79
C ASP A 43 26.22 -13.91 -13.24
N GLY A 44 26.94 -13.19 -14.08
CA GLY A 44 27.03 -13.43 -15.53
C GLY A 44 27.87 -14.63 -15.91
N ASN A 45 27.76 -15.76 -15.20
CA ASN A 45 28.43 -17.00 -15.55
C ASN A 45 27.43 -17.92 -16.25
N ASN A 46 27.45 -17.86 -17.58
CA ASN A 46 26.75 -18.77 -18.48
C ASN A 46 27.60 -20.01 -18.77
#